data_AF-A0A523V3C1-F1
#
_entry.id   AF-A0A523V3C1-F1
#
_cell.length_a   1.000
_cell.length_b   1.000
_cell.length_c   1.000
_cell.angle_alpha   90.00
_cell.angle_beta   90.00
_cell.angle_gamma   90.00
#
_symmetry.space_group_name_H-M   'P 1'
#
loop_
_entity.id
_entity.type
_entity.pdbx_description
1 polymer ?
#
loop_
_entity_poly.entity_id
_entity_poly.type
_entity_poly.pdbx_seq_one_letter_code
_entity_poly.pdbx_strand_id
1 'polypeptide(L)'
;MEAMYAAGLADELQQAIQTEVEAKGLDESGARWLACLIDEDPALPVPTAGAMVGRVRELSIGSDLAALDEALERLSAKYSPEMTTSERRVLATLLNRVVNVASTLRSQVSS
;
A
#
# COMPACT_ATOMS: atom_id res chain seq x y z
N MET A 1 -11.05 25.06 -17.85
CA MET A 1 -10.59 24.13 -18.91
C MET A 1 -9.56 23.14 -18.35
N GLU A 2 -8.66 23.55 -17.45
CA GLU A 2 -7.70 22.65 -16.77
C GLU A 2 -8.32 21.56 -15.88
N ALA A 3 -9.39 21.87 -15.13
CA ALA A 3 -10.02 20.88 -14.22
C ALA A 3 -10.65 19.68 -14.94
N MET A 4 -11.13 19.85 -16.18
CA MET A 4 -11.67 18.75 -16.98
C MET A 4 -10.56 17.86 -17.57
N TYR A 5 -9.38 18.43 -17.82
CA TYR A 5 -8.21 17.68 -18.31
C TYR A 5 -7.56 16.86 -17.18
N ALA A 6 -7.45 17.44 -15.99
CA ALA A 6 -6.95 16.73 -14.80
C ALA A 6 -7.87 15.58 -14.37
N ALA A 7 -9.19 15.75 -14.47
CA ALA A 7 -10.16 14.68 -14.20
C ALA A 7 -10.05 13.54 -15.23
N GLY A 8 -9.90 13.86 -16.53
CA GLY A 8 -9.74 12.84 -17.57
C GLY A 8 -8.46 12.01 -17.41
N LEU A 9 -7.35 12.64 -17.02
CA LEU A 9 -6.09 11.93 -16.74
C LEU A 9 -6.18 11.02 -15.51
N ALA A 10 -6.93 11.43 -14.49
CA ALA A 10 -7.16 10.61 -13.30
C ALA A 10 -7.99 9.35 -13.63
N ASP A 11 -9.03 9.51 -14.46
CA ASP A 11 -9.88 8.40 -14.90
C ASP A 11 -9.09 7.41 -15.79
N GLU A 12 -8.25 7.90 -16.70
CA GLU A 12 -7.38 7.07 -17.54
C GLU A 12 -6.35 6.28 -16.71
N LEU A 13 -5.76 6.92 -15.70
CA LEU A 13 -4.82 6.25 -14.80
C LEU A 13 -5.51 5.18 -13.97
N GLN A 14 -6.69 5.46 -13.43
CA GLN A 14 -7.47 4.48 -12.68
C GLN A 14 -7.85 3.27 -13.54
N GLN A 15 -8.23 3.49 -14.80
CA GLN A 15 -8.49 2.40 -15.75
C GLN A 15 -7.23 1.60 -16.06
N ALA A 16 -6.08 2.25 -16.22
CA ALA A 16 -4.81 1.56 -16.45
C ALA A 16 -4.42 0.68 -15.25
N ILE A 17 -4.56 1.18 -14.02
CA ILE A 17 -4.32 0.41 -12.79
C ILE A 17 -5.27 -0.80 -12.73
N GLN A 18 -6.57 -0.59 -12.95
CA GLN A 18 -7.55 -1.69 -12.92
C GLN A 18 -7.25 -2.75 -13.99
N THR A 19 -6.90 -2.33 -15.20
CA THR A 19 -6.52 -3.23 -16.29
C THR A 19 -5.30 -4.07 -15.91
N GLU A 20 -4.30 -3.46 -15.28
CA GLU A 20 -3.09 -4.18 -14.86
C GLU A 20 -3.37 -5.15 -13.70
N VAL A 21 -4.20 -4.76 -12.72
CA VAL A 21 -4.66 -5.65 -11.63
C VAL A 21 -5.31 -6.91 -12.20
N GLU A 22 -6.21 -6.76 -13.17
CA GLU A 22 -6.88 -7.87 -13.84
C GLU A 22 -5.90 -8.71 -14.67
N ALA A 23 -5.04 -8.07 -15.47
CA ALA A 23 -4.08 -8.76 -16.34
C ALA A 23 -3.06 -9.60 -15.56
N LYS A 24 -2.69 -9.16 -14.35
CA LYS A 24 -1.73 -9.85 -13.47
C LYS A 24 -2.40 -10.74 -12.43
N GLY A 25 -3.73 -10.72 -12.32
CA GLY A 25 -4.46 -11.46 -11.29
C GLY A 25 -4.06 -11.02 -9.87
N LEU A 26 -3.83 -9.71 -9.66
CA LEU A 26 -3.50 -9.19 -8.34
C LEU A 26 -4.73 -9.28 -7.43
N ASP A 27 -4.49 -9.65 -6.17
CA ASP A 27 -5.53 -9.62 -5.15
C ASP A 27 -5.61 -8.21 -4.54
N GLU A 28 -6.44 -8.06 -3.52
CA GLU A 28 -6.73 -6.76 -2.91
C GLU A 28 -5.47 -6.05 -2.39
N SER A 29 -4.57 -6.79 -1.72
CA SER A 29 -3.29 -6.24 -1.26
C SER A 29 -2.37 -5.89 -2.43
N GLY A 30 -2.28 -6.75 -3.46
CA GLY A 30 -1.50 -6.45 -4.66
C GLY A 30 -2.00 -5.21 -5.41
N ALA A 31 -3.32 -5.01 -5.50
CA ALA A 31 -3.92 -3.83 -6.09
C ALA A 31 -3.61 -2.55 -5.29
N ARG A 32 -3.69 -2.63 -3.94
CA ARG A 32 -3.27 -1.51 -3.08
C ARG A 32 -1.81 -1.15 -3.26
N TRP A 33 -0.91 -2.13 -3.29
CA TRP A 33 0.53 -1.87 -3.46
C TRP A 33 0.85 -1.24 -4.81
N LEU A 34 0.18 -1.69 -5.87
CA LEU A 34 0.29 -1.06 -7.19
C LEU A 34 -0.13 0.41 -7.14
N ALA A 35 -1.29 0.71 -6.55
CA ALA A 35 -1.76 2.08 -6.39
C ALA A 35 -0.77 2.94 -5.58
N CYS A 36 -0.26 2.42 -4.45
CA CYS A 36 0.74 3.12 -3.64
C CYS A 36 2.02 3.44 -4.41
N LEU A 37 2.54 2.51 -5.23
CA LEU A 37 3.74 2.76 -6.04
C LEU A 37 3.52 3.87 -7.07
N ILE A 38 2.34 3.92 -7.68
CA ILE A 38 1.99 4.96 -8.65
C ILE A 38 1.74 6.30 -7.97
N ASP A 39 1.15 6.31 -6.78
CA ASP A 39 0.98 7.54 -5.99
C ASP A 39 2.33 8.09 -5.51
N GLU A 40 3.27 7.21 -5.13
CA GLU A 40 4.62 7.58 -4.70
C GLU A 40 5.51 8.04 -5.87
N ASP A 41 5.40 7.40 -7.03
CA ASP A 41 6.09 7.78 -8.26
C ASP A 41 5.12 7.82 -9.46
N PRO A 42 4.45 8.96 -9.68
CA PRO A 42 3.49 9.12 -10.79
C PRO A 42 4.12 9.00 -12.18
N ALA A 43 5.45 9.05 -12.30
CA ALA A 43 6.16 8.84 -13.55
C ALA A 43 6.43 7.35 -13.84
N LEU A 44 6.25 6.47 -12.85
CA LEU A 44 6.42 5.04 -13.00
C LEU A 44 5.31 4.45 -13.89
N PRO A 45 5.64 3.79 -15.01
CA PRO A 45 4.62 3.17 -15.85
C PRO A 45 3.86 2.07 -15.09
N VAL A 46 2.53 2.07 -15.18
CA VAL A 46 1.66 1.08 -14.52
C VAL A 46 2.09 -0.38 -14.79
N PRO A 47 2.43 -0.80 -16.02
CA PRO A 47 2.88 -2.18 -16.24
C PRO A 47 4.21 -2.52 -15.54
N THR A 48 5.09 -1.53 -15.38
CA THR A 48 6.35 -1.71 -14.64
C THR A 48 6.08 -1.87 -13.15
N ALA A 49 5.22 -1.02 -12.58
CA ALA A 49 4.79 -1.14 -11.19
C ALA A 49 4.08 -2.48 -10.93
N GLY A 50 3.19 -2.90 -11.84
CA GLY A 50 2.51 -4.20 -11.79
C GLY A 50 3.49 -5.38 -11.81
N ALA A 51 4.53 -5.31 -12.64
CA ALA A 51 5.60 -6.31 -12.66
C ALA A 51 6.42 -6.33 -11.36
N MET A 52 6.70 -5.16 -10.76
CA MET A 52 7.39 -5.08 -9.46
C MET A 52 6.57 -5.73 -8.35
N VAL A 53 5.26 -5.42 -8.27
CA VAL A 53 4.34 -6.03 -7.31
C VAL A 53 4.27 -7.54 -7.53
N GLY A 54 4.05 -7.98 -8.76
CA GLY A 54 4.03 -9.41 -9.11
C GLY A 54 5.32 -10.12 -8.66
N ARG A 55 6.48 -9.51 -8.93
CA ARG A 55 7.77 -10.07 -8.53
C ARG A 55 7.94 -10.16 -7.02
N VAL A 56 7.60 -9.11 -6.26
CA VAL A 56 7.71 -9.11 -4.80
C VAL A 56 6.85 -10.22 -4.19
N ARG A 57 5.66 -10.47 -4.75
CA ARG A 57 4.75 -11.51 -4.27
C ARG A 57 5.25 -12.93 -4.48
N GLU A 58 6.13 -13.16 -5.44
CA GLU A 58 6.80 -14.46 -5.63
C GLU A 58 7.94 -14.71 -4.64
N LEU A 59 8.44 -13.65 -3.99
CA LEU A 59 9.52 -13.74 -3.02
C LEU A 59 8.98 -14.05 -1.63
N SER A 60 9.82 -14.66 -0.79
CA SER A 60 9.46 -14.98 0.61
C SER A 60 9.07 -13.74 1.42
N ILE A 61 9.65 -12.58 1.13
CA ILE A 61 9.29 -11.32 1.79
C ILE A 61 7.87 -10.85 1.43
N GLY A 62 7.34 -11.28 0.28
CA GLY A 62 6.00 -10.90 -0.19
C GLY A 62 4.88 -11.35 0.76
N SER A 63 4.99 -12.55 1.35
CA SER A 63 4.00 -13.01 2.33
C SER A 63 4.04 -12.23 3.64
N ASP A 64 5.25 -11.85 4.09
CA ASP A 64 5.40 -11.06 5.31
C ASP A 64 4.85 -9.63 5.13
N LEU A 65 5.08 -9.04 3.95
CA LEU A 65 4.51 -7.73 3.60
C LEU A 65 2.98 -7.80 3.50
N ALA A 66 2.42 -8.86 2.90
CA ALA A 66 0.97 -9.06 2.82
C ALA A 66 0.34 -9.22 4.20
N ALA A 67 0.99 -9.97 5.10
CA ALA A 67 0.53 -10.12 6.47
C ALA A 67 0.55 -8.80 7.26
N LEU A 68 1.58 -7.96 7.03
CA LEU A 68 1.65 -6.62 7.61
C LEU A 68 0.53 -5.70 7.08
N ASP A 69 0.34 -5.65 5.76
CA ASP A 69 -0.73 -4.89 5.10
C ASP A 69 -2.10 -5.26 5.68
N GLU A 70 -2.42 -6.56 5.71
CA GLU A 70 -3.69 -7.05 6.23
C GLU A 70 -3.86 -6.78 7.75
N ALA A 71 -2.78 -6.85 8.53
CA ALA A 71 -2.82 -6.49 9.94
C ALA A 71 -3.14 -5.00 10.15
N LEU A 72 -2.54 -4.12 9.36
CA LEU A 72 -2.79 -2.68 9.42
C LEU A 72 -4.22 -2.34 9.00
N GLU A 73 -4.72 -2.92 7.91
CA GLU A 73 -6.11 -2.74 7.46
C GLU A 73 -7.11 -3.20 8.52
N ARG A 74 -6.91 -4.39 9.11
CA ARG A 74 -7.77 -4.89 10.19
C ARG A 74 -7.73 -4.01 11.43
N LEU A 75 -6.57 -3.44 11.76
CA LEU A 75 -6.43 -2.52 12.90
C LEU A 75 -7.16 -1.20 12.63
N SER A 76 -7.06 -0.66 11.42
CA SER A 76 -7.78 0.54 10.99
C SER A 76 -9.29 0.35 11.07
N ALA A 77 -9.80 -0.76 10.52
CA ALA A 77 -11.23 -1.09 10.52
C ALA A 77 -11.79 -1.38 11.93
N LYS A 78 -10.97 -1.93 12.84
CA LYS A 78 -11.38 -2.25 14.22
C LYS A 78 -11.09 -1.15 15.22
N TYR A 79 -10.42 -0.06 14.80
CA TYR A 79 -10.19 1.06 15.69
C TYR A 79 -11.54 1.63 16.12
N SER A 80 -11.80 1.60 17.42
CA SER A 80 -13.04 2.07 18.01
C SER A 80 -12.75 3.19 19.01
N PRO A 81 -13.53 4.27 19.01
CA PRO A 81 -13.45 5.28 20.06
C PRO A 81 -13.80 4.72 21.45
N GLU A 82 -14.41 3.53 21.53
CA GLU A 82 -14.78 2.85 22.78
C GLU A 82 -13.63 2.07 23.43
N MET A 83 -12.44 2.02 22.82
CA MET A 83 -11.29 1.33 23.42
C MET A 83 -10.96 1.88 24.82
N THR A 84 -10.70 0.97 25.74
CA THR A 84 -10.24 1.30 27.09
C THR A 84 -8.89 2.04 27.03
N THR A 85 -8.56 2.76 28.11
CA THR A 85 -7.26 3.45 28.22
C THR A 85 -6.08 2.47 28.05
N SER A 86 -6.19 1.26 28.59
CA SER A 86 -5.15 0.22 28.48
C SER A 86 -4.97 -0.26 27.05
N GLU A 87 -6.07 -0.57 26.35
CA GLU A 87 -6.02 -1.01 24.95
C GLU A 87 -5.44 0.06 24.04
N ARG A 88 -5.86 1.33 24.20
CA ARG A 88 -5.29 2.46 23.46
C ARG A 88 -3.79 2.61 23.70
N ARG A 89 -3.35 2.42 24.95
CA ARG A 89 -1.93 2.51 25.29
C ARG A 89 -1.10 1.38 24.68
N VAL A 90 -1.61 0.14 24.68
CA VAL A 90 -0.95 -1.00 24.01
C VAL A 90 -0.88 -0.75 22.51
N LEU A 91 -2.00 -0.37 21.88
CA LEU A 91 -2.06 -0.06 20.45
C LEU A 91 -1.05 1.03 20.06
N ALA A 92 -1.06 2.17 20.76
CA ALA A 92 -0.12 3.26 20.50
C ALA A 92 1.34 2.82 20.68
N THR A 93 1.63 2.00 21.69
CA THR A 93 2.99 1.47 21.92
C THR A 93 3.45 0.57 20.77
N LEU A 94 2.57 -0.31 20.29
CA LEU A 94 2.87 -1.21 19.17
C LEU A 94 3.03 -0.44 17.85
N LEU A 95 2.14 0.52 17.56
CA LEU A 95 2.26 1.38 16.37
C LEU A 95 3.56 2.19 16.37
N ASN A 96 3.94 2.76 17.51
CA ASN A 96 5.23 3.47 17.64
C ASN A 96 6.42 2.54 17.37
N ARG A 97 6.36 1.29 17.84
CA ARG A 97 7.39 0.29 17.54
C ARG A 97 7.46 -0.01 16.05
N VAL A 98 6.32 -0.19 15.39
CA VAL A 98 6.25 -0.40 13.93
C VAL A 98 6.86 0.79 13.19
N VAL A 99 6.49 2.03 13.54
CA VAL A 99 7.04 3.25 12.92
C VAL A 99 8.57 3.32 13.06
N ASN A 100 9.11 3.01 14.24
CA ASN A 100 10.56 3.03 14.46
C ASN A 100 11.30 1.97 13.63
N VAL A 101 10.75 0.75 13.57
CA VAL A 101 11.31 -0.33 12.74
C VAL A 101 11.21 0.04 11.26
N ALA A 102 10.05 0.52 10.80
CA ALA A 102 9.83 0.93 9.42
C ALA A 102 10.77 2.07 9.01
N SER A 103 11.02 3.05 9.89
CA SER A 103 11.97 4.14 9.63
C SER A 103 13.40 3.63 9.43
N THR A 104 13.81 2.62 10.22
CA THR A 104 15.12 1.98 10.12
C THR A 104 15.24 1.16 8.83
N LEU A 105 14.19 0.42 8.46
CA LEU A 105 14.16 -0.32 7.20
C LEU A 105 14.17 0.63 6.01
N ARG A 106 13.36 1.70 6.04
CA ARG A 106 13.27 2.70 4.97
C ARG A 106 14.63 3.33 4.66
N SER A 107 15.42 3.68 5.69
CA SER A 107 16.76 4.25 5.46
C SER A 107 17.70 3.25 4.77
N GLN A 108 17.54 1.95 5.00
CA GLN A 108 18.34 0.91 4.36
C GLN A 108 17.96 0.68 2.89
N VAL A 109 16.67 0.78 2.53
CA VAL A 109 16.21 0.65 1.13
C VAL A 109 16.33 1.93 0.31
N SER A 110 16.51 3.10 0.95
CA SER A 110 16.71 4.39 0.27
C SER A 110 18.20 4.81 0.15
N SER A 111 19.13 3.95 0.60
CA SER A 111 20.59 4.15 0.54
C SER A 111 21.20 3.39 -0.63
#